data_AF-A0A183AKS2-F1
#
_entry.id   AF-A0A183AKS2-F1
#
_cell.length_a   1.000
_cell.length_b   1.000
_cell.length_c   1.000
_cell.angle_alpha   90.00
_cell.angle_beta   90.00
_cell.angle_gamma   90.00
#
_symmetry.space_group_name_H-M   'P 1'
#
loop_
_entity.id
_entity.type
_entity.pdbx_description
1 polymer ?
#
loop_
_entity_poly.entity_id
_entity_poly.type
_entity_poly.pdbx_seq_one_letter_code
_entity_poly.pdbx_strand_id
1 'polypeptide(L)'
;MNDSEFYGPIRNVLRNIIICAGEPLVPSESILELFYQHLISVTTSWIMKFQNTNLTFEGILRVIQNQPRKLNRVFNYFRVLAGTSEFSLAEGDDFSLDSSRALNRFYDLCNTLKIVLPQDQTATVVQSPFMKGQKLRLHRIDRRISLMSVEEYLEFTKLRQSASFLSLIKLGAKQTFKLWIMHCENSLDDHTKERQSLFSACSEKDDRTGLCLLAHLITDDILDLIDVVLYLRRKFAIELSSPLTPIEIKQGIQQLRLLSSSF
;
A
#
# COMPACT_ATOMS: atom_id res chain seq x y z
N MET A 1 -1.36 -15.34 19.77
CA MET A 1 -2.39 -15.08 18.75
C MET A 1 -2.10 -16.00 17.58
N ASN A 2 -3.10 -16.73 17.07
CA ASN A 2 -2.92 -17.64 15.95
C ASN A 2 -3.09 -16.87 14.63
N ASP A 3 -2.28 -17.20 13.60
CA ASP A 3 -2.37 -16.60 12.26
C ASP A 3 -3.80 -16.60 11.69
N SER A 4 -4.61 -17.59 12.06
CA SER A 4 -5.99 -17.78 11.61
C SER A 4 -6.94 -16.63 11.96
N GLU A 5 -6.70 -15.88 13.06
CA GLU A 5 -7.60 -14.81 13.52
C GLU A 5 -7.56 -13.58 12.60
N PHE A 6 -6.37 -13.25 12.07
CA PHE A 6 -6.19 -12.10 11.16
C PHE A 6 -6.31 -12.48 9.69
N TYR A 7 -6.12 -13.76 9.38
CA TYR A 7 -6.09 -14.26 8.01
C TYR A 7 -7.36 -13.89 7.23
N GLY A 8 -8.55 -14.04 7.83
CA GLY A 8 -9.82 -13.72 7.15
C GLY A 8 -9.94 -12.28 6.66
N PRO A 9 -9.91 -11.27 7.55
CA PRO A 9 -10.05 -9.86 7.16
C PRO A 9 -8.94 -9.36 6.24
N ILE A 10 -7.68 -9.68 6.53
CA ILE A 10 -6.51 -9.24 5.75
C ILE A 10 -6.55 -9.83 4.34
N ARG A 11 -6.88 -11.12 4.24
CA ARG A 11 -7.00 -11.81 2.94
C ARG A 11 -8.14 -11.29 2.11
N ASN A 12 -9.25 -10.90 2.72
CA ASN A 12 -10.35 -10.28 1.99
C ASN A 12 -9.92 -8.95 1.34
N VAL A 13 -9.16 -8.12 2.06
CA VAL A 13 -8.59 -6.89 1.51
C VAL A 13 -7.61 -7.19 0.37
N LEU A 14 -6.72 -8.17 0.53
CA LEU A 14 -5.81 -8.61 -0.54
C LEU A 14 -6.57 -9.06 -1.80
N ARG A 15 -7.60 -9.88 -1.63
CA ARG A 15 -8.47 -10.31 -2.72
C ARG A 15 -9.07 -9.10 -3.46
N ASN A 16 -9.59 -8.14 -2.72
CA ASN A 16 -10.18 -6.93 -3.30
C ASN A 16 -9.14 -6.09 -4.04
N ILE A 17 -7.94 -5.91 -3.49
CA ILE A 17 -6.82 -5.22 -4.17
C ILE A 17 -6.51 -5.89 -5.52
N ILE A 18 -6.39 -7.22 -5.54
CA ILE A 18 -6.05 -7.97 -6.76
C ILE A 18 -7.18 -7.86 -7.81
N ILE A 19 -8.43 -8.04 -7.40
CA ILE A 19 -9.60 -7.88 -8.28
C ILE A 19 -9.65 -6.45 -8.87
N CYS A 20 -9.48 -5.44 -8.02
CA CYS A 20 -9.49 -4.03 -8.39
C CYS A 20 -8.27 -3.59 -9.21
N ALA A 21 -7.20 -4.39 -9.22
CA ALA A 21 -6.08 -4.22 -10.13
C ALA A 21 -6.36 -4.72 -11.56
N GLY A 22 -7.59 -5.16 -11.86
CA GLY A 22 -8.00 -5.61 -13.18
C GLY A 22 -7.78 -7.11 -13.41
N GLU A 23 -7.67 -7.90 -12.34
CA GLU A 23 -7.60 -9.36 -12.46
C GLU A 23 -8.91 -9.92 -13.06
N PRO A 24 -8.87 -10.71 -14.15
CA PRO A 24 -10.06 -11.12 -14.89
C PRO A 24 -10.96 -12.08 -14.09
N LEU A 25 -10.38 -12.89 -13.21
CA LEU A 25 -11.10 -13.89 -12.41
C LEU A 25 -10.90 -13.64 -10.91
N VAL A 26 -11.68 -14.34 -10.10
CA VAL A 26 -11.41 -14.40 -8.66
C VAL A 26 -10.05 -15.08 -8.44
N PRO A 27 -9.10 -14.46 -7.73
CA PRO A 27 -7.78 -15.03 -7.53
C PRO A 27 -7.88 -16.33 -6.74
N SER A 28 -7.13 -17.35 -7.17
CA SER A 28 -7.10 -18.65 -6.50
C SER A 28 -6.47 -18.55 -5.10
N GLU A 29 -6.77 -19.55 -4.26
CA GLU A 29 -6.24 -19.64 -2.89
C GLU A 29 -4.71 -19.61 -2.85
N SER A 30 -4.06 -20.24 -3.84
CA SER A 30 -2.60 -20.24 -4.00
C SER A 30 -2.02 -18.88 -4.34
N ILE A 31 -2.73 -18.05 -5.13
CA ILE A 31 -2.34 -16.67 -5.41
C ILE A 31 -2.47 -15.84 -4.14
N LEU A 32 -3.61 -15.93 -3.46
CA LEU A 32 -3.84 -15.21 -2.21
C LEU A 32 -2.80 -15.53 -1.15
N GLU A 33 -2.40 -16.79 -1.04
CA GLU A 33 -1.36 -17.23 -0.10
C GLU A 33 0.00 -16.61 -0.43
N LEU A 34 0.40 -16.57 -1.70
CA LEU A 34 1.66 -15.93 -2.10
C LEU A 34 1.65 -14.41 -1.86
N PHE A 35 0.52 -13.74 -2.11
CA PHE A 35 0.36 -12.33 -1.77
C PHE A 35 0.39 -12.10 -0.27
N TYR A 36 -0.20 -12.99 0.53
CA TYR A 36 -0.17 -12.90 1.99
C TYR A 36 1.25 -13.09 2.54
N GLN A 37 2.00 -14.07 2.04
CA GLN A 37 3.42 -14.25 2.39
C GLN A 37 4.26 -13.03 2.01
N HIS A 38 4.02 -12.45 0.83
CA HIS A 38 4.67 -11.21 0.43
C HIS A 38 4.30 -10.04 1.34
N LEU A 39 3.02 -9.92 1.70
CA LEU A 39 2.50 -8.90 2.61
C LEU A 39 3.19 -8.98 3.98
N ILE A 40 3.35 -10.18 4.56
CA ILE A 40 4.11 -10.39 5.79
C ILE A 40 5.54 -9.88 5.59
N SER A 41 6.23 -10.34 4.55
CA SER A 41 7.62 -9.92 4.27
C SER A 41 7.79 -8.41 4.13
N VAL A 42 6.88 -7.73 3.44
CA VAL A 42 6.87 -6.27 3.29
C VAL A 42 6.62 -5.58 4.63
N THR A 43 5.67 -6.07 5.41
CA THR A 43 5.31 -5.50 6.71
C THR A 43 6.44 -5.65 7.71
N THR A 44 7.07 -6.82 7.76
CA THR A 44 8.29 -7.06 8.51
C THR A 44 9.40 -6.09 8.08
N SER A 45 9.59 -5.87 6.77
CA SER A 45 10.57 -4.89 6.28
C SER A 45 10.25 -3.46 6.76
N TRP A 46 8.98 -3.08 6.81
CA TRP A 46 8.55 -1.80 7.39
C TRP A 46 8.88 -1.71 8.87
N ILE A 47 8.48 -2.71 9.67
CA ILE A 47 8.77 -2.79 11.11
C ILE A 47 10.28 -2.61 11.35
N MET A 48 11.12 -3.28 10.55
CA MET A 48 12.58 -3.20 10.64
C MET A 48 13.14 -1.80 10.35
N LYS A 49 12.47 -0.98 9.53
CA LYS A 49 12.92 0.39 9.23
C LYS A 49 12.61 1.37 10.35
N PHE A 50 11.66 1.04 11.24
CA PHE A 50 11.26 1.89 12.35
C PHE A 50 12.03 1.60 13.65
N GLN A 51 13.12 0.82 13.62
CA GLN A 51 13.89 0.48 14.82
C GLN A 51 14.30 1.68 15.68
N ASN A 52 14.50 2.85 15.06
CA ASN A 52 14.92 4.08 15.75
C ASN A 52 13.88 5.21 15.65
N THR A 53 12.65 4.92 15.21
CA THR A 53 11.61 5.93 14.97
C THR A 53 10.23 5.38 15.25
N ASN A 54 9.40 6.15 15.94
CA ASN A 54 8.02 5.77 16.20
C ASN A 54 7.15 5.76 14.93
N LEU A 55 6.06 5.00 14.95
CA LEU A 55 5.05 5.02 13.88
C LEU A 55 4.21 6.31 13.96
N THR A 56 4.82 7.42 13.54
CA THR A 56 4.18 8.73 13.38
C THR A 56 4.29 9.20 11.93
N PHE A 57 3.59 10.28 11.58
CA PHE A 57 3.75 10.90 10.27
C PHE A 57 5.22 11.27 9.99
N GLU A 58 5.88 11.91 10.96
CA GLU A 58 7.30 12.26 10.89
C GLU A 58 8.20 11.01 10.77
N GLY A 59 7.94 9.98 11.57
CA GLY A 59 8.68 8.73 11.52
C GLY A 59 8.62 8.08 10.14
N ILE A 60 7.43 8.04 9.53
CA ILE A 60 7.26 7.52 8.16
C ILE A 60 8.07 8.32 7.16
N LEU A 61 8.01 9.65 7.22
CA LEU A 61 8.78 10.51 6.31
C LEU A 61 10.29 10.30 6.44
N ARG A 62 10.80 10.15 7.67
CA ARG A 62 12.21 9.82 7.92
C ARG A 62 12.59 8.47 7.30
N VAL A 63 11.74 7.45 7.45
CA VAL A 63 11.98 6.12 6.86
C VAL A 63 12.03 6.16 5.32
N ILE A 64 11.23 7.01 4.68
CA ILE A 64 11.13 7.07 3.22
C ILE A 64 11.89 8.25 2.58
N GLN A 65 12.65 9.03 3.33
CA GLN A 65 13.29 10.26 2.84
C GLN A 65 14.15 10.05 1.59
N ASN A 66 14.77 8.87 1.45
CA ASN A 66 15.61 8.52 0.30
C ASN A 66 14.87 7.64 -0.74
N GLN A 67 13.53 7.54 -0.64
CA GLN A 67 12.70 6.71 -1.50
C GLN A 67 11.74 7.60 -2.31
N PRO A 68 12.20 8.22 -3.41
CA PRO A 68 11.45 9.25 -4.15
C PRO A 68 10.08 8.75 -4.63
N ARG A 69 9.98 7.47 -4.98
CA ARG A 69 8.69 6.86 -5.35
C ARG A 69 7.70 6.83 -4.19
N LYS A 70 8.15 6.45 -2.99
CA LYS A 70 7.28 6.39 -1.80
C LYS A 70 6.91 7.81 -1.34
N LEU A 71 7.83 8.77 -1.44
CA LEU A 71 7.53 10.19 -1.20
C LEU A 71 6.46 10.71 -2.17
N ASN A 72 6.55 10.39 -3.46
CA ASN A 72 5.52 10.77 -4.43
C ASN A 72 4.14 10.13 -4.11
N ARG A 73 4.11 8.90 -3.59
CA ARG A 73 2.87 8.26 -3.14
C ARG A 73 2.23 9.01 -1.97
N VAL A 74 3.02 9.33 -0.94
CA VAL A 74 2.55 10.13 0.20
C VAL A 74 2.07 11.51 -0.24
N PHE A 75 2.80 12.16 -1.16
CA PHE A 75 2.36 13.42 -1.75
C PHE A 75 1.00 13.28 -2.44
N ASN A 76 0.82 12.27 -3.30
CA ASN A 76 -0.44 12.04 -4.00
C ASN A 76 -1.59 11.69 -3.05
N TYR A 77 -1.32 10.96 -1.96
CA TYR A 77 -2.29 10.70 -0.90
C TYR A 77 -2.82 12.00 -0.29
N PHE A 78 -1.93 12.90 0.15
CA PHE A 78 -2.33 14.18 0.71
C PHE A 78 -2.97 15.12 -0.31
N ARG A 79 -2.55 15.06 -1.59
CA ARG A 79 -3.19 15.81 -2.68
C ARG A 79 -4.64 15.37 -2.89
N VAL A 80 -4.90 14.06 -2.88
CA VAL A 80 -6.27 13.53 -2.99
C VAL A 80 -7.10 13.94 -1.78
N LEU A 81 -6.56 13.81 -0.55
CA LEU A 81 -7.25 14.25 0.66
C LEU A 81 -7.59 15.74 0.62
N ALA A 82 -6.68 16.59 0.14
CA ALA A 82 -6.92 18.03 0.05
C ALA A 82 -7.95 18.41 -1.01
N GLY A 83 -8.03 17.64 -2.10
CA GLY A 83 -9.02 17.84 -3.18
C GLY A 83 -10.41 17.29 -2.86
N THR A 84 -10.55 16.41 -1.86
CA THR A 84 -11.85 15.91 -1.40
C THR A 84 -12.49 16.88 -0.41
N SER A 85 -13.02 18.00 -0.90
CA SER A 85 -13.87 18.91 -0.11
C SER A 85 -15.34 18.47 -0.04
N GLU A 86 -15.77 17.56 -0.92
CA GLU A 86 -17.19 17.18 -1.09
C GLU A 86 -17.54 15.74 -0.68
N PHE A 87 -16.55 14.90 -0.36
CA PHE A 87 -16.81 13.56 0.20
C PHE A 87 -16.53 13.60 1.69
N SER A 88 -17.51 14.05 2.47
CA SER A 88 -17.60 13.67 3.88
C SER A 88 -17.60 12.15 3.93
N LEU A 89 -16.46 11.56 4.26
CA LEU A 89 -16.40 10.17 4.71
C LEU A 89 -17.45 10.05 5.82
N ALA A 90 -18.31 9.06 5.67
CA ALA A 90 -19.52 8.84 6.45
C ALA A 90 -19.41 9.31 7.91
N GLU A 91 -20.50 9.93 8.37
CA GLU A 91 -20.75 10.36 9.75
C GLU A 91 -20.07 9.44 10.77
N GLY A 92 -19.05 9.96 11.46
CA GLY A 92 -18.27 9.24 12.47
C GLY A 92 -16.75 9.33 12.29
N ASP A 93 -16.26 9.77 11.14
CA ASP A 93 -14.82 9.96 10.94
C ASP A 93 -14.35 11.27 11.59
N ASP A 94 -13.81 11.16 12.81
CA ASP A 94 -13.07 12.20 13.56
C ASP A 94 -11.72 12.54 12.88
N PHE A 95 -11.72 12.61 11.54
CA PHE A 95 -10.61 13.02 10.71
C PHE A 95 -10.50 14.55 10.78
N SER A 96 -10.09 15.08 11.94
CA SER A 96 -9.75 16.51 12.10
C SER A 96 -8.39 16.90 11.47
N LEU A 97 -7.93 16.11 10.49
CA LEU A 97 -7.07 16.67 9.45
C LEU A 97 -8.00 17.52 8.60
N ASP A 98 -8.08 18.81 8.93
CA ASP A 98 -8.70 19.84 8.09
C ASP A 98 -8.14 19.63 6.67
N SER A 99 -8.90 18.93 5.82
CA SER A 99 -8.41 18.36 4.55
C SER A 99 -7.77 19.45 3.69
N SER A 100 -8.33 20.66 3.79
CA SER A 100 -7.86 21.91 3.21
C SER A 100 -6.40 22.27 3.56
N ARG A 101 -5.89 21.84 4.72
CA ARG A 101 -4.53 22.13 5.23
C ARG A 101 -3.61 20.91 5.26
N ALA A 102 -4.10 19.72 4.93
CA ALA A 102 -3.32 18.49 5.01
C ALA A 102 -2.05 18.53 4.13
N LEU A 103 -2.18 19.12 2.93
CA LEU A 103 -1.05 19.28 2.00
C LEU A 103 -0.02 20.30 2.52
N ASN A 104 -0.45 21.39 3.14
CA ASN A 104 0.45 22.38 3.75
C ASN A 104 1.24 21.76 4.90
N ARG A 105 0.59 20.98 5.77
CA ARG A 105 1.27 20.24 6.84
C ARG A 105 2.32 19.27 6.31
N PHE A 106 2.06 18.62 5.17
CA PHE A 106 3.04 17.76 4.51
C PHE A 106 4.24 18.56 4.02
N TYR A 107 4.04 19.69 3.34
CA TYR A 107 5.14 20.57 2.90
C TYR A 107 5.94 21.12 4.08
N ASP A 108 5.29 21.61 5.13
CA ASP A 108 5.95 22.15 6.32
C ASP A 108 6.83 21.10 6.99
N LEU A 109 6.35 19.87 7.10
CA LEU A 109 7.11 18.78 7.68
C LEU A 109 8.27 18.33 6.77
N CYS A 110 8.08 18.27 5.46
CA CYS A 110 9.17 18.01 4.51
C CYS A 110 10.26 19.09 4.58
N ASN A 111 9.88 20.36 4.68
CA ASN A 111 10.81 21.48 4.85
C ASN A 111 11.58 21.36 6.17
N THR A 112 10.88 21.05 7.26
CA THR A 112 11.49 20.84 8.60
C THR A 112 12.49 19.68 8.59
N LEU A 113 12.15 18.58 7.91
CA LEU A 113 12.99 17.39 7.77
C LEU A 113 14.03 17.51 6.65
N LYS A 114 14.07 18.62 5.90
CA LYS A 114 14.94 18.85 4.74
C LYS A 114 14.81 17.77 3.66
N ILE A 115 13.61 17.27 3.43
CA ILE A 115 13.31 16.28 2.39
C ILE A 115 13.08 17.01 1.06
N VAL A 116 13.89 16.71 0.05
CA VAL A 116 13.70 17.24 -1.30
C VAL A 116 12.58 16.46 -2.00
N LEU A 117 11.51 17.16 -2.38
CA LEU A 117 10.38 16.52 -3.05
C LEU A 117 10.68 16.30 -4.54
N PRO A 118 10.19 15.20 -5.14
CA PRO A 118 10.48 14.87 -6.55
C PRO A 118 9.98 15.90 -7.58
N GLN A 119 9.11 16.83 -7.21
CA GLN A 119 8.58 17.84 -8.14
C GLN A 119 9.65 18.82 -8.63
N ASP A 120 10.73 18.99 -7.86
CA ASP A 120 11.84 19.88 -8.20
C ASP A 120 12.85 19.23 -9.15
N GLN A 121 12.74 17.93 -9.41
CA GLN A 121 13.66 17.20 -10.29
C GLN A 121 13.00 16.99 -11.65
N THR A 122 13.44 17.76 -12.64
CA THR A 122 13.24 17.52 -14.08
C THR A 122 14.01 16.27 -14.53
N ALA A 123 13.79 15.14 -13.86
CA ALA A 123 14.44 13.89 -14.19
C ALA A 123 13.78 13.28 -15.43
N THR A 124 14.57 13.12 -16.50
CA THR A 124 14.28 12.23 -17.63
C THR A 124 13.65 10.94 -17.13
N VAL A 125 12.39 10.72 -17.52
CA VAL A 125 11.56 9.58 -17.09
C VAL A 125 12.15 8.30 -17.66
N VAL A 126 13.15 7.74 -16.99
CA VAL A 126 13.58 6.35 -17.22
C VAL A 126 12.37 5.50 -16.86
N GLN A 127 11.73 4.89 -17.87
CA GLN A 127 10.54 4.08 -17.67
C GLN A 127 10.87 2.82 -16.87
N SER A 128 10.76 2.93 -15.55
CA SER A 128 11.00 1.82 -14.63
C SER A 128 10.00 0.69 -14.84
N PRO A 129 10.33 -0.55 -14.42
CA PRO A 129 9.39 -1.68 -14.42
C PRO A 129 8.05 -1.33 -13.76
N PHE A 130 8.08 -0.51 -12.70
CA PHE A 130 6.90 -0.04 -11.98
C PHE A 130 6.01 0.86 -12.85
N MET A 131 6.58 1.85 -13.55
CA MET A 131 5.79 2.73 -14.41
C MET A 131 5.18 1.98 -15.60
N LYS A 132 5.93 1.06 -16.20
CA LYS A 132 5.41 0.21 -17.30
C LYS A 132 4.31 -0.72 -16.78
N GLY A 133 4.55 -1.36 -15.64
CA GLY A 133 3.60 -2.23 -14.96
C GLY A 133 2.29 -1.52 -14.62
N GLN A 134 2.38 -0.33 -14.02
CA GLN A 134 1.23 0.50 -13.66
C GLN A 134 0.36 0.83 -14.89
N LYS A 135 0.99 1.19 -16.03
CA LYS A 135 0.26 1.43 -17.28
C LYS A 135 -0.49 0.18 -17.76
N LEU A 136 0.13 -1.00 -17.64
CA LEU A 136 -0.51 -2.26 -18.00
C LEU A 136 -1.66 -2.59 -17.05
N ARG A 137 -1.51 -2.31 -15.74
CA ARG A 137 -2.58 -2.46 -14.75
C ARG A 137 -3.77 -1.58 -15.07
N LEU A 138 -3.54 -0.30 -15.36
CA LEU A 138 -4.60 0.64 -15.77
C LEU A 138 -5.30 0.15 -17.04
N HIS A 139 -4.54 -0.32 -18.04
CA HIS A 139 -5.13 -0.89 -19.25
C HIS A 139 -6.00 -2.13 -18.97
N ARG A 140 -5.61 -3.01 -18.04
CA ARG A 140 -6.46 -4.14 -17.61
C ARG A 140 -7.75 -3.66 -16.95
N ILE A 141 -7.66 -2.64 -16.09
CA ILE A 141 -8.82 -2.04 -15.43
C ILE A 141 -9.77 -1.43 -16.47
N ASP A 142 -9.26 -0.64 -17.42
CA ASP A 142 -10.06 -0.01 -18.47
C ASP A 142 -10.76 -1.04 -19.34
N ARG A 143 -10.03 -2.11 -19.73
CA ARG A 143 -10.61 -3.22 -20.48
C ARG A 143 -11.71 -3.92 -19.69
N ARG A 144 -11.50 -4.17 -18.39
CA ARG A 144 -12.52 -4.78 -17.53
C ARG A 144 -13.77 -3.89 -17.45
N ILE A 145 -13.59 -2.58 -17.24
CA ILE A 145 -14.69 -1.61 -17.18
C ILE A 145 -15.45 -1.56 -18.51
N SER A 146 -14.78 -1.64 -19.64
CA SER A 146 -15.42 -1.60 -20.96
C SER A 146 -16.40 -2.76 -21.24
N LEU A 147 -16.33 -3.82 -20.44
CA LEU A 147 -17.17 -5.02 -20.56
C LEU A 147 -18.28 -5.09 -19.50
N MET A 148 -18.35 -4.11 -18.58
CA MET A 148 -19.30 -4.08 -17.47
C MET A 148 -20.62 -3.41 -17.85
N SER A 149 -21.72 -3.86 -17.24
CA SER A 149 -22.94 -3.05 -17.16
C SER A 149 -22.75 -1.83 -16.27
N VAL A 150 -23.71 -0.90 -16.29
CA VAL A 150 -23.68 0.29 -15.41
C VAL A 150 -23.69 -0.13 -13.94
N GLU A 151 -24.52 -1.11 -13.57
CA GLU A 151 -24.63 -1.65 -12.22
C GLU A 151 -23.32 -2.31 -11.78
N GLU A 152 -22.73 -3.14 -12.64
CA GLU A 152 -21.43 -3.79 -12.38
C GLU A 152 -20.31 -2.76 -12.21
N TYR A 153 -20.32 -1.70 -13.02
CA TYR A 153 -19.36 -0.60 -12.91
C TYR A 153 -19.50 0.15 -11.57
N LEU A 154 -20.72 0.42 -11.11
CA LEU A 154 -20.96 1.07 -9.82
C LEU A 154 -20.46 0.21 -8.65
N GLU A 155 -20.77 -1.08 -8.65
CA GLU A 155 -20.29 -2.02 -7.62
C GLU A 155 -18.76 -2.16 -7.66
N PHE A 156 -18.18 -2.26 -8.85
CA PHE A 156 -16.72 -2.29 -9.01
C PHE A 156 -16.06 -1.00 -8.50
N THR A 157 -16.68 0.16 -8.73
CA THR A 157 -16.17 1.45 -8.25
C THR A 157 -16.21 1.55 -6.72
N LYS A 158 -17.30 1.12 -6.08
CA LYS A 158 -17.40 1.03 -4.60
C LYS A 158 -16.34 0.07 -4.04
N LEU A 159 -16.14 -1.07 -4.69
CA LEU A 159 -15.10 -2.03 -4.31
C LEU A 159 -13.70 -1.40 -4.43
N ARG A 160 -13.41 -0.69 -5.52
CA ARG A 160 -12.12 -0.01 -5.72
C ARG A 160 -11.82 1.02 -4.65
N GLN A 161 -12.82 1.75 -4.17
CA GLN A 161 -12.65 2.73 -3.09
C GLN A 161 -12.30 2.08 -1.74
N SER A 162 -12.71 0.82 -1.53
CA SER A 162 -12.44 0.05 -0.30
C SER A 162 -11.29 -0.96 -0.43
N ALA A 163 -10.75 -1.17 -1.64
CA ALA A 163 -9.66 -2.09 -1.94
C ALA A 163 -8.29 -1.53 -1.50
N SER A 164 -8.13 -1.33 -0.19
CA SER A 164 -6.90 -0.90 0.46
C SER A 164 -6.93 -1.31 1.93
N PHE A 165 -5.77 -1.51 2.55
CA PHE A 165 -5.66 -1.70 4.00
C PHE A 165 -6.17 -0.50 4.80
N LEU A 166 -6.29 0.68 4.19
CA LEU A 166 -6.97 1.84 4.79
C LEU A 166 -8.42 1.51 5.19
N SER A 167 -9.09 0.60 4.48
CA SER A 167 -10.47 0.19 4.80
C SER A 167 -10.57 -0.44 6.19
N LEU A 168 -9.55 -1.17 6.63
CA LEU A 168 -9.52 -1.74 7.97
C LEU A 168 -9.44 -0.66 9.04
N ILE A 169 -8.78 0.46 8.76
CA ILE A 169 -8.68 1.58 9.70
C ILE A 169 -9.98 2.39 9.73
N LYS A 170 -10.61 2.61 8.56
CA LYS A 170 -11.85 3.40 8.43
C LYS A 170 -13.09 2.72 9.00
N LEU A 171 -13.23 1.40 8.84
CA LEU A 171 -14.43 0.65 9.24
C LEU A 171 -14.48 0.31 10.75
N GLY A 172 -13.75 1.04 11.60
CA GLY A 172 -13.65 0.71 13.03
C GLY A 172 -12.82 -0.54 13.35
N ALA A 173 -12.27 -1.23 12.34
CA ALA A 173 -11.37 -2.37 12.50
C ALA A 173 -9.89 -1.96 12.66
N LYS A 174 -9.63 -0.72 13.11
CA LYS A 174 -8.28 -0.20 13.39
C LYS A 174 -7.49 -1.18 14.25
N GLN A 175 -8.15 -1.73 15.27
CA GLN A 175 -7.54 -2.67 16.19
C GLN A 175 -7.11 -3.97 15.49
N THR A 176 -7.87 -4.46 14.51
CA THR A 176 -7.50 -5.64 13.71
C THR A 176 -6.20 -5.40 12.94
N PHE A 177 -6.08 -4.26 12.25
CA PHE A 177 -4.87 -3.95 11.49
C PHE A 177 -3.67 -3.71 12.42
N LYS A 178 -3.87 -3.00 13.53
CA LYS A 178 -2.83 -2.77 14.55
C LYS A 178 -2.32 -4.08 15.17
N LEU A 179 -3.23 -4.95 15.60
CA LEU A 179 -2.89 -6.26 16.17
C LEU A 179 -2.18 -7.16 15.16
N TRP A 180 -2.58 -7.12 13.89
CA TRP A 180 -1.91 -7.86 12.84
C TRP A 180 -0.46 -7.36 12.61
N ILE A 181 -0.22 -6.05 12.67
CA ILE A 181 1.15 -5.50 12.64
C ILE A 181 1.96 -5.99 13.86
N MET A 182 1.37 -5.92 15.06
CA MET A 182 2.02 -6.43 16.29
C MET A 182 2.33 -7.93 16.20
N HIS A 183 1.45 -8.70 15.56
CA HIS A 183 1.69 -10.12 15.30
C HIS A 183 2.88 -10.34 14.37
N CYS A 184 3.01 -9.54 13.30
CA CYS A 184 4.19 -9.54 12.44
C CYS A 184 5.46 -9.09 13.20
N GLU A 185 5.33 -8.14 14.13
CA GLU A 185 6.42 -7.66 15.00
C GLU A 185 6.92 -8.78 15.92
N ASN A 186 6.01 -9.49 16.59
CA ASN A 186 6.33 -10.58 17.50
C ASN A 186 6.87 -11.84 16.80
N SER A 187 6.62 -11.97 15.49
CA SER A 187 7.13 -13.09 14.69
C SER A 187 8.57 -12.90 14.23
N LEU A 188 9.20 -11.74 14.50
CA LEU A 188 10.62 -11.51 14.27
C LEU A 188 11.46 -12.24 15.35
N ASP A 189 12.55 -12.89 14.92
CA ASP A 189 13.40 -13.72 15.79
C ASP A 189 13.83 -13.06 17.11
N ASP A 190 13.90 -13.92 18.14
CA ASP A 190 14.20 -13.64 19.56
C ASP A 190 15.52 -12.89 19.83
N HIS A 191 16.43 -12.81 18.85
CA HIS A 191 17.68 -12.06 18.95
C HIS A 191 17.50 -10.53 18.86
N THR A 192 16.27 -10.05 18.69
CA THR A 192 15.95 -8.62 18.55
C THR A 192 15.07 -8.05 19.67
N LYS A 193 15.22 -8.58 20.89
CA LYS A 193 14.45 -8.22 22.09
C LYS A 193 14.71 -6.82 22.67
N GLU A 194 15.72 -6.10 22.23
CA GLU A 194 15.95 -4.69 22.62
C GLU A 194 15.23 -3.69 21.71
N ARG A 195 14.28 -4.13 20.88
CA ARG A 195 13.51 -3.24 20.04
C ARG A 195 12.42 -2.53 20.82
N GLN A 196 12.42 -1.21 20.71
CA GLN A 196 11.29 -0.40 21.07
C GLN A 196 10.11 -0.77 20.17
N SER A 197 8.98 -1.19 20.75
CA SER A 197 7.78 -1.54 19.95
C SER A 197 7.33 -0.35 19.13
N LEU A 198 6.89 -0.60 17.90
CA LEU A 198 6.34 0.42 16.97
C LEU A 198 5.31 1.35 17.61
N PHE A 199 4.56 0.84 18.57
CA PHE A 199 3.43 1.52 19.21
C PHE A 199 3.73 2.05 20.63
N SER A 200 4.96 1.92 21.12
CA SER A 200 5.31 2.16 22.53
C SER A 200 5.28 3.63 22.98
N ALA A 201 5.27 4.61 22.07
CA ALA A 201 5.43 6.03 22.41
C ALA A 201 4.49 7.00 21.65
N CYS A 202 3.50 6.50 20.91
CA CYS A 202 2.61 7.37 20.12
C CYS A 202 1.37 7.81 20.92
N SER A 203 1.01 9.10 20.80
CA SER A 203 -0.33 9.57 21.19
C SER A 203 -1.40 8.88 20.31
N GLU A 204 -2.62 8.67 20.80
CA GLU A 204 -3.68 8.00 20.02
C GLU A 204 -3.97 8.68 18.67
N LYS A 205 -3.80 10.00 18.59
CA LYS A 205 -3.99 10.80 17.37
C LYS A 205 -2.83 10.64 16.39
N ASP A 206 -1.59 10.63 16.88
CA ASP A 206 -0.40 10.44 16.03
C ASP A 206 -0.28 9.00 15.51
N ASP A 207 -0.70 8.02 16.34
CA ASP A 207 -0.83 6.61 15.98
C ASP A 207 -1.77 6.42 14.78
N ARG A 208 -2.90 7.14 14.74
CA ARG A 208 -3.87 7.01 13.63
C ARG A 208 -3.31 7.50 12.29
N THR A 209 -2.64 8.66 12.25
CA THR A 209 -2.08 9.20 11.00
C THR A 209 -0.93 8.34 10.49
N GLY A 210 -0.03 7.92 11.39
CA GLY A 210 1.05 6.99 11.06
C GLY A 210 0.50 5.67 10.51
N LEU A 211 -0.48 5.08 11.20
CA LEU A 211 -1.09 3.82 10.80
C LEU A 211 -1.81 3.92 9.43
N CYS A 212 -2.52 5.02 9.16
CA CYS A 212 -3.14 5.27 7.85
C CYS A 212 -2.09 5.33 6.73
N LEU A 213 -1.03 6.10 6.92
CA LEU A 213 0.04 6.21 5.92
C LEU A 213 0.76 4.88 5.71
N LEU A 214 1.00 4.12 6.78
CA LEU A 214 1.59 2.78 6.66
C LEU A 214 0.66 1.83 5.89
N ALA A 215 -0.65 1.83 6.17
CA ALA A 215 -1.62 1.03 5.43
C ALA A 215 -1.69 1.42 3.95
N HIS A 216 -1.63 2.72 3.65
CA HIS A 216 -1.55 3.23 2.28
C HIS A 216 -0.28 2.72 1.56
N LEU A 217 0.87 2.86 2.21
CA LEU A 217 2.16 2.46 1.64
C LEU A 217 2.30 0.94 1.48
N ILE A 218 1.77 0.14 2.41
CA ILE A 218 1.70 -1.32 2.28
C ILE A 218 0.76 -1.73 1.14
N THR A 219 -0.39 -1.06 0.99
CA THR A 219 -1.29 -1.28 -0.16
C THR A 219 -0.52 -1.05 -1.47
N ASP A 220 0.25 0.04 -1.53
CA ASP A 220 1.06 0.40 -2.68
C ASP A 220 2.22 -0.57 -2.95
N ASP A 221 2.80 -1.19 -1.91
CA ASP A 221 3.82 -2.23 -2.08
C ASP A 221 3.20 -3.53 -2.66
N ILE A 222 1.94 -3.86 -2.34
CA ILE A 222 1.19 -4.95 -3.01
C ILE A 222 0.93 -4.61 -4.48
N LEU A 223 0.54 -3.37 -4.75
CA LEU A 223 0.33 -2.86 -6.11
C LEU A 223 1.63 -2.87 -6.93
N ASP A 224 2.78 -2.60 -6.31
CA ASP A 224 4.11 -2.73 -6.94
C ASP A 224 4.40 -4.17 -7.39
N LEU A 225 4.05 -5.17 -6.58
CA LEU A 225 4.18 -6.56 -6.98
C LEU A 225 3.33 -6.86 -8.21
N ILE A 226 2.07 -6.42 -8.24
CA ILE A 226 1.20 -6.59 -9.41
C ILE A 226 1.81 -5.90 -10.63
N ASP A 227 2.31 -4.67 -10.49
CA ASP A 227 2.91 -3.92 -11.60
C ASP A 227 4.14 -4.62 -12.16
N VAL A 228 5.04 -5.11 -11.29
CA VAL A 228 6.21 -5.87 -11.72
C VAL A 228 5.82 -7.17 -12.41
N VAL A 229 4.82 -7.89 -11.89
CA VAL A 229 4.32 -9.12 -12.54
C VAL A 229 3.76 -8.82 -13.93
N LEU A 230 2.93 -7.78 -14.08
CA LEU A 230 2.38 -7.39 -15.38
C LEU A 230 3.46 -6.94 -16.36
N TYR A 231 4.47 -6.22 -15.87
CA TYR A 231 5.65 -5.87 -16.67
C TYR A 231 6.38 -7.12 -17.18
N LEU A 232 6.62 -8.11 -16.31
CA LEU A 232 7.25 -9.37 -16.69
C LEU A 232 6.40 -10.15 -17.70
N ARG A 233 5.08 -10.22 -17.49
CA ARG A 233 4.15 -10.85 -18.45
C ARG A 233 4.26 -10.23 -19.82
N ARG A 234 4.27 -8.89 -19.90
CA ARG A 234 4.47 -8.18 -21.17
C ARG A 234 5.82 -8.50 -21.80
N LYS A 235 6.90 -8.60 -21.00
CA LYS A 235 8.25 -8.97 -21.47
C LYS A 235 8.30 -10.40 -22.03
N PHE A 236 7.55 -11.33 -21.43
CA PHE A 236 7.47 -12.73 -21.86
C PHE A 236 6.33 -13.01 -22.86
N ALA A 237 5.70 -11.96 -23.41
CA ALA A 237 4.58 -12.07 -24.35
C ALA A 237 3.39 -12.90 -23.81
N ILE A 238 3.21 -12.93 -22.49
CA ILE A 238 2.05 -13.56 -21.85
C ILE A 238 0.84 -12.63 -21.99
N GLU A 239 -0.29 -13.17 -22.40
CA GLU A 239 -1.52 -12.43 -22.61
C GLU A 239 -1.99 -11.74 -21.33
N LEU A 240 -2.23 -10.42 -21.36
CA LEU A 240 -2.67 -9.70 -20.16
C LEU A 240 -4.14 -10.01 -19.79
N SER A 241 -4.93 -10.62 -20.67
CA SER A 241 -6.31 -11.01 -20.37
C SER A 241 -6.41 -12.26 -19.51
N SER A 242 -5.36 -13.07 -19.42
CA SER A 242 -5.42 -14.33 -18.67
C SER A 242 -5.09 -14.13 -17.19
N PRO A 243 -5.56 -15.01 -16.29
CA PRO A 243 -5.33 -14.87 -14.86
C PRO A 243 -3.85 -14.91 -14.47
N LEU A 244 -3.52 -14.29 -13.34
CA LEU A 244 -2.22 -14.40 -12.70
C LEU A 244 -1.98 -15.83 -12.19
N THR A 245 -0.75 -16.31 -12.34
CA THR A 245 -0.34 -17.65 -11.94
C THR A 245 0.65 -17.62 -10.77
N PRO A 246 0.71 -18.66 -9.93
CA PRO A 246 1.63 -18.71 -8.79
C PRO A 246 3.10 -18.54 -9.18
N ILE A 247 3.50 -19.02 -10.36
CA ILE A 247 4.87 -18.91 -10.87
C ILE A 247 5.22 -17.46 -11.15
N GLU A 248 4.31 -16.71 -11.79
CA GLU A 248 4.52 -15.30 -12.10
C GLU A 248 4.62 -14.44 -10.83
N ILE A 249 3.81 -14.74 -9.81
CA ILE A 249 3.90 -14.03 -8.53
C ILE A 249 5.27 -14.28 -7.86
N LYS A 250 5.75 -15.53 -7.83
CA LYS A 250 7.08 -15.86 -7.29
C LYS A 250 8.20 -15.13 -8.05
N GLN A 251 8.12 -15.08 -9.37
CA GLN A 251 9.07 -14.33 -10.21
C GLN A 251 9.01 -12.83 -9.93
N GLY A 252 7.80 -12.26 -9.76
CA GLY A 252 7.61 -10.87 -9.38
C GLY A 252 8.25 -10.53 -8.04
N ILE A 253 8.06 -11.37 -7.02
CA ILE A 253 8.69 -11.22 -5.70
C ILE A 253 10.23 -11.25 -5.82
N GLN A 254 10.78 -12.19 -6.59
CA GLN A 254 12.23 -12.27 -6.82
C GLN A 254 12.74 -11.00 -7.52
N GLN A 255 12.05 -10.53 -8.55
CA GLN A 255 12.43 -9.31 -9.27
C GLN A 255 12.36 -8.07 -8.38
N LEU A 256 11.35 -7.97 -7.51
CA LEU A 256 11.27 -6.86 -6.54
C LEU A 256 12.48 -6.81 -5.62
N ARG A 257 12.93 -7.97 -5.11
CA ARG A 257 14.13 -8.06 -4.25
C ARG A 257 15.38 -7.54 -4.96
N LEU A 258 15.55 -7.89 -6.24
CA LEU A 258 16.66 -7.40 -7.07
C LEU A 258 16.57 -5.90 -7.37
N LEU A 259 15.35 -5.38 -7.56
CA LEU A 259 15.16 -3.95 -7.76
C LEU A 259 15.42 -3.17 -6.46
N SER A 260 15.01 -3.67 -5.30
CA SER A 260 15.25 -3.02 -4.01
C SER A 260 16.72 -3.00 -3.57
N SER A 261 17.56 -3.90 -4.08
CA SER A 261 19.02 -3.83 -3.86
C SER A 261 19.73 -2.84 -4.80
N SER A 262 18.99 -2.25 -5.74
CA SER A 262 19.53 -1.38 -6.80
C SER A 262 19.15 0.10 -6.63
N PHE A 263 18.42 0.46 -5.56
CA PHE A 263 17.96 1.82 -5.25
C PHE A 263 18.13 2.15 -3.76
#